data_AF-A0A954I9F5-F1
#
_entry.id   AF-A0A954I9F5-F1
#
_cell.length_a   1.000
_cell.length_b   1.000
_cell.length_c   1.000
_cell.angle_alpha   90.00
_cell.angle_beta   90.00
_cell.angle_gamma   90.00
#
_symmetry.space_group_name_H-M   'P 1'
#
loop_
_entity.id
_entity.type
_entity.pdbx_description
1 polymer ?
#
loop_
_entity_poly.entity_id
_entity_poly.type
_entity_poly.pdbx_seq_one_letter_code
_entity_poly.pdbx_strand_id
1 'polypeptide(L)'
;MQAFLSGVQYGERAIQSAETESRRELVKELQARLQDIDAQLAQFEPLARPAATTRVTSAQRNEEAFPPLSARFVRFTIHDANLHPTLGLIEPCIDEFEIFTEAERDRNVALAEFGTKVSASGSRTSAIHRLEHINDGKYGNSHSWMSDQAGRGQVTFELPELLQISRIVWGRDREGQFTDRLATAYTLEAGESLEALQRIVDVPPPRSAVTASRNVDRFAPVKTRRVRFTILGTNSLEPCLDELEIFSTTGGNVALAAAGTRADCSPNSPDSDRHRLAHINDGQYGNSRSWMSGEVGGGWVELTFAEPHEIDRVVWARDREGKFEDRLAVNYQIAVEDDQGQLQVVSDSQDRMPWTDGKTQPRTVSVAGLLANEVQQVEQLLKQQKQFEKDLKQAEAQPMVFAGFFTKPESTFLLTRGDPEQPRDEVVPAVLSALGDLQLTSATPEQERRRRLADWIVSPENPLTARVIVNRVWQGHFGTGLVATSSDFGNSGAKPSHPELLDWL
;
A
#
# COMPACT_ATOMS: atom_id res chain seq x y z
N MET A 1 -15.22 -5.95 50.62
CA MET A 1 -15.41 -6.81 49.43
C MET A 1 -14.90 -6.18 48.14
N GLN A 2 -15.20 -4.91 47.84
CA GLN A 2 -14.72 -4.23 46.62
C GLN A 2 -13.19 -4.33 46.41
N ALA A 3 -12.39 -4.16 47.46
CA ALA A 3 -10.92 -4.30 47.40
C ALA A 3 -10.41 -5.69 46.98
N PHE A 4 -11.19 -6.77 47.16
CA PHE A 4 -10.86 -8.11 46.66
C PHE A 4 -11.12 -8.26 45.16
N LEU A 5 -12.04 -7.46 44.60
CA LEU A 5 -12.55 -7.60 43.24
C LEU A 5 -12.15 -6.43 42.33
N SER A 6 -11.38 -5.45 42.83
CA SER A 6 -10.84 -4.35 42.02
C SER A 6 -9.69 -4.85 41.13
N GLY A 7 -9.47 -4.20 39.99
CA GLY A 7 -8.42 -4.61 39.03
C GLY A 7 -8.89 -5.57 37.93
N VAL A 8 -10.19 -5.60 37.64
CA VAL A 8 -10.72 -6.24 36.42
C VAL A 8 -11.55 -5.23 35.64
N GLN A 9 -11.20 -5.08 34.36
CA GLN A 9 -11.99 -4.32 33.38
C GLN A 9 -12.53 -5.29 32.33
N TYR A 10 -13.68 -4.98 31.74
CA TYR A 10 -14.28 -5.80 30.69
C TYR A 10 -14.20 -5.08 29.35
N GLY A 11 -13.91 -5.82 28.29
CA GLY A 11 -13.88 -5.29 26.93
C GLY A 11 -13.62 -6.39 25.91
N GLU A 12 -13.49 -5.98 24.66
CA GLU A 12 -13.16 -6.91 23.57
C GLU A 12 -11.66 -7.23 23.57
N ARG A 13 -11.33 -8.52 23.62
CA ARG A 13 -9.98 -9.04 23.34
C ARG A 13 -9.99 -10.19 22.37
N ALA A 14 -8.90 -10.31 21.63
CA ALA A 14 -8.57 -11.54 20.95
C ALA A 14 -8.41 -12.69 21.96
N ILE A 15 -8.90 -13.87 21.58
CA ILE A 15 -8.65 -15.09 22.34
C ILE A 15 -7.16 -15.42 22.26
N GLN A 16 -6.49 -15.58 23.40
CA GLN A 16 -5.14 -16.13 23.44
C GLN A 16 -5.24 -17.66 23.41
N SER A 17 -4.94 -18.25 22.25
CA SER A 17 -4.85 -19.69 22.04
C SER A 17 -3.65 -19.99 21.14
N ALA A 18 -3.23 -21.26 21.10
CA ALA A 18 -2.21 -21.71 20.16
C ALA A 18 -2.59 -21.39 18.70
N GLU A 19 -3.87 -21.46 18.36
CA GLU A 19 -4.39 -21.10 17.03
C GLU A 19 -4.21 -19.60 16.72
N THR A 20 -4.41 -18.72 17.71
CA THR A 20 -4.19 -17.27 17.54
C THR A 20 -2.70 -16.94 17.41
N GLU A 21 -1.82 -17.68 18.10
CA GLU A 21 -0.37 -17.53 17.96
C GLU A 21 0.10 -17.99 16.57
N SER A 22 -0.33 -19.16 16.11
CA SER A 22 -0.06 -19.63 14.74
C SER A 22 -0.61 -18.68 13.66
N ARG A 23 -1.78 -18.06 13.88
CA ARG A 23 -2.29 -17.00 12.98
C ARG A 23 -1.38 -15.78 12.95
N ARG A 24 -0.85 -15.34 14.09
CA ARG A 24 0.09 -14.19 14.14
C ARG A 24 1.39 -14.50 13.39
N GLU A 25 1.91 -15.71 13.53
CA GLU A 25 3.07 -16.16 12.76
C GLU A 25 2.77 -16.19 11.26
N LEU A 26 1.61 -16.71 10.87
CA LEU A 26 1.15 -16.71 9.48
C LEU A 26 1.00 -15.30 8.91
N VAL A 27 0.42 -14.36 9.67
CA VAL A 27 0.32 -12.94 9.26
C VAL A 27 1.72 -12.37 8.99
N LYS A 28 2.67 -12.60 9.91
CA LYS A 28 4.06 -12.14 9.74
C LYS A 28 4.73 -12.77 8.52
N GLU A 29 4.50 -14.04 8.27
CA GLU A 29 5.02 -14.75 7.09
C GLU A 29 4.43 -14.19 5.78
N LEU A 30 3.11 -14.00 5.72
CA LEU A 30 2.42 -13.46 4.55
C LEU A 30 2.85 -12.03 4.24
N GLN A 31 3.04 -11.20 5.27
CA GLN A 31 3.60 -9.85 5.13
C GLN A 31 5.02 -9.90 4.53
N ALA A 32 5.89 -10.79 5.02
CA ALA A 32 7.24 -10.94 4.47
C ALA A 32 7.23 -11.42 3.00
N ARG A 33 6.33 -12.35 2.64
CA ARG A 33 6.17 -12.81 1.26
C ARG A 33 5.64 -11.72 0.33
N LEU A 34 4.70 -10.89 0.80
CA LEU A 34 4.21 -9.73 0.05
C LEU A 34 5.33 -8.72 -0.19
N GLN A 35 6.15 -8.45 0.82
CA GLN A 35 7.31 -7.57 0.69
C GLN A 35 8.34 -8.10 -0.34
N ASP A 36 8.59 -9.41 -0.37
CA ASP A 36 9.46 -10.04 -1.36
C ASP A 36 8.89 -9.91 -2.79
N ILE A 37 7.61 -10.21 -2.99
CA ILE A 37 6.96 -10.00 -4.30
C ILE A 37 7.04 -8.54 -4.71
N ASP A 38 6.82 -7.60 -3.79
CA ASP A 38 6.93 -6.17 -4.06
C ASP A 38 8.35 -5.72 -4.42
N ALA A 39 9.38 -6.39 -3.89
CA ALA A 39 10.77 -6.18 -4.25
C ALA A 39 11.08 -6.75 -5.65
N GLN A 40 10.50 -7.90 -5.99
CA GLN A 40 10.62 -8.48 -7.34
C GLN A 40 9.89 -7.63 -8.38
N LEU A 41 8.64 -7.23 -8.10
CA LEU A 41 7.85 -6.35 -8.97
C LEU A 41 8.52 -4.99 -9.19
N ALA A 42 9.21 -4.46 -8.17
CA ALA A 42 9.98 -3.22 -8.28
C ALA A 42 11.10 -3.28 -9.34
N GLN A 43 11.59 -4.47 -9.71
CA GLN A 43 12.58 -4.64 -10.78
C GLN A 43 12.01 -4.46 -12.19
N PHE A 44 10.69 -4.31 -12.31
CA PHE A 44 9.99 -4.12 -13.58
C PHE A 44 9.42 -2.71 -13.72
N GLU A 45 9.70 -1.80 -12.78
CA GLU A 45 9.42 -0.38 -12.98
C GLU A 45 10.31 0.15 -14.12
N PRO A 46 9.75 0.89 -15.09
CA PRO A 46 10.53 1.54 -16.13
C PRO A 46 11.61 2.46 -15.54
N LEU A 47 12.75 2.57 -16.24
CA LEU A 47 13.79 3.53 -15.85
C LEU A 47 13.24 4.96 -15.90
N ALA A 48 13.57 5.74 -14.87
CA ALA A 48 13.27 7.14 -14.80
C ALA A 48 13.97 7.92 -15.92
N ARG A 49 13.27 8.91 -16.45
CA ARG A 49 13.75 9.79 -17.52
C ARG A 49 13.71 11.23 -17.01
N PRO A 50 14.75 11.69 -16.31
CA PRO A 50 14.75 13.02 -15.73
C PRO A 50 14.63 14.09 -16.82
N ALA A 51 13.85 15.14 -16.55
CA ALA A 51 13.51 16.22 -17.47
C ALA A 51 12.82 15.80 -18.78
N ALA A 52 12.33 14.55 -18.88
CA ALA A 52 11.51 14.15 -20.02
C ALA A 52 10.11 14.77 -19.89
N THR A 53 9.71 15.55 -20.88
CA THR A 53 8.31 15.96 -20.99
C THR A 53 7.48 14.76 -21.44
N THR A 54 6.48 14.39 -20.64
CA THR A 54 5.51 13.36 -21.05
C THR A 54 4.82 13.84 -22.32
N ARG A 55 4.99 13.09 -23.42
CA ARG A 55 4.44 13.45 -24.71
C ARG A 55 2.93 13.19 -24.72
N VAL A 56 2.14 14.25 -24.90
CA VAL A 56 0.69 14.14 -24.96
C VAL A 56 0.27 13.76 -26.38
N THR A 57 -0.43 12.65 -26.53
CA THR A 57 -1.04 12.24 -27.81
C THR A 57 -2.44 12.85 -27.98
N SER A 58 -2.84 13.06 -29.23
CA SER A 58 -4.18 13.51 -29.62
C SER A 58 -4.96 12.35 -30.22
N ALA A 59 -6.25 12.24 -29.87
CA ALA A 59 -7.11 11.25 -30.50
C ALA A 59 -7.33 11.54 -32.00
N GLN A 60 -7.35 12.81 -32.37
CA GLN A 60 -7.63 13.25 -33.72
C GLN A 60 -6.41 13.11 -34.62
N ARG A 61 -5.26 13.63 -34.20
CA ARG A 61 -4.09 13.71 -35.07
C ARG A 61 -2.79 13.89 -34.30
N ASN A 62 -1.86 12.97 -34.54
CA ASN A 62 -0.47 13.04 -34.11
C ASN A 62 0.41 13.15 -35.35
N GLU A 63 1.45 13.97 -35.29
CA GLU A 63 2.38 14.17 -36.40
C GLU A 63 3.81 14.03 -35.90
N GLU A 64 4.57 13.19 -36.60
CA GLU A 64 5.94 12.85 -36.32
C GLU A 64 6.81 13.26 -37.51
N ALA A 65 7.60 14.32 -37.34
CA ALA A 65 8.54 14.79 -38.33
C ALA A 65 9.98 14.42 -37.92
N PHE A 66 10.77 13.97 -38.87
CA PHE A 66 12.13 13.47 -38.64
C PHE A 66 13.02 13.72 -39.86
N PRO A 67 14.35 13.68 -39.72
CA PRO A 67 15.26 13.79 -40.87
C PRO A 67 14.91 12.73 -41.94
N PRO A 68 14.96 13.08 -43.23
CA PRO A 68 14.66 12.15 -44.31
C PRO A 68 15.42 10.82 -44.19
N LEU A 69 14.69 9.73 -44.40
CA LEU A 69 15.17 8.37 -44.23
C LEU A 69 14.72 7.48 -45.38
N SER A 70 15.67 6.71 -45.94
CA SER A 70 15.38 5.57 -46.81
C SER A 70 14.63 4.48 -46.03
N ALA A 71 13.37 4.23 -46.38
CA ALA A 71 12.58 3.17 -45.80
C ALA A 71 11.80 2.38 -46.86
N ARG A 72 11.79 1.06 -46.70
CA ARG A 72 10.82 0.15 -47.33
C ARG A 72 9.83 -0.35 -46.29
N PHE A 73 10.25 -0.46 -45.04
CA PHE A 73 9.43 -0.91 -43.94
C PHE A 73 9.28 0.20 -42.91
N VAL A 74 8.06 0.38 -42.42
CA VAL A 74 7.74 1.24 -41.26
C VAL A 74 6.97 0.40 -40.26
N ARG A 75 7.41 0.39 -39.00
CA ARG A 75 6.78 -0.33 -37.91
C ARG A 75 6.30 0.65 -36.85
N PHE A 76 5.05 0.52 -36.47
CA PHE A 76 4.42 1.22 -35.36
C PHE A 76 4.11 0.20 -34.27
N THR A 77 4.76 0.35 -33.11
CA THR A 77 4.53 -0.52 -31.94
C THR A 77 3.89 0.30 -30.84
N ILE A 78 2.68 -0.04 -30.42
CA ILE A 78 1.94 0.55 -29.30
C ILE A 78 2.30 -0.23 -28.03
N HIS A 79 2.85 0.47 -27.05
CA HIS A 79 3.23 -0.07 -25.75
C HIS A 79 2.13 0.13 -24.70
N ASP A 80 1.39 1.24 -24.80
CA ASP A 80 0.29 1.58 -23.87
C ASP A 80 -0.80 2.42 -24.55
N ALA A 81 -2.01 2.37 -23.99
CA ALA A 81 -3.18 3.10 -24.45
C ALA A 81 -3.99 3.68 -23.28
N ASN A 82 -4.75 4.75 -23.55
CA ASN A 82 -5.59 5.33 -22.50
C ASN A 82 -6.76 4.41 -22.12
N LEU A 83 -7.23 4.57 -20.88
CA LEU A 83 -8.34 3.78 -20.35
C LEU A 83 -9.66 4.21 -20.98
N HIS A 84 -10.46 3.23 -21.39
CA HIS A 84 -11.85 3.45 -21.74
C HIS A 84 -12.66 3.84 -20.49
N PRO A 85 -13.54 4.85 -20.55
CA PRO A 85 -14.25 5.37 -19.38
C PRO A 85 -15.00 4.34 -18.53
N THR A 86 -15.49 3.26 -19.16
CA THR A 86 -16.27 2.20 -18.49
C THR A 86 -15.63 0.82 -18.53
N LEU A 87 -14.71 0.56 -19.46
CA LEU A 87 -14.19 -0.79 -19.72
C LEU A 87 -12.73 -0.95 -19.27
N GLY A 88 -12.08 0.14 -18.86
CA GLY A 88 -10.67 0.13 -18.47
C GLY A 88 -9.75 -0.01 -19.67
N LEU A 89 -8.62 -0.70 -19.49
CA LEU A 89 -7.64 -0.89 -20.54
C LEU A 89 -8.15 -1.94 -21.55
N ILE A 90 -8.40 -1.50 -22.78
CA ILE A 90 -8.91 -2.34 -23.88
C ILE A 90 -8.04 -2.13 -25.13
N GLU A 91 -8.38 -2.82 -26.22
CA GLU A 91 -7.53 -2.84 -27.41
C GLU A 91 -7.45 -1.45 -28.08
N PRO A 92 -6.24 -0.95 -28.40
CA PRO A 92 -6.07 0.32 -29.07
C PRO A 92 -6.61 0.26 -30.51
N CYS A 93 -6.99 1.42 -31.03
CA CYS A 93 -7.41 1.59 -32.41
C CYS A 93 -6.69 2.74 -33.09
N ILE A 94 -6.49 2.61 -34.40
CA ILE A 94 -5.95 3.64 -35.29
C ILE A 94 -6.90 3.72 -36.47
N ASP A 95 -7.42 4.91 -36.79
CA ASP A 95 -8.30 5.07 -37.94
C ASP A 95 -7.49 5.06 -39.25
N GLU A 96 -6.50 5.94 -39.35
CA GLU A 96 -5.61 6.01 -40.51
C GLU A 96 -4.16 6.23 -40.06
N PHE A 97 -3.22 5.61 -40.78
CA PHE A 97 -1.79 5.77 -40.63
C PHE A 97 -1.16 6.19 -41.95
N GLU A 98 -0.59 7.39 -41.96
CA GLU A 98 -0.12 8.08 -43.16
C GLU A 98 1.41 8.20 -43.10
N ILE A 99 2.10 7.84 -44.18
CA ILE A 99 3.57 7.93 -44.30
C ILE A 99 3.87 8.85 -45.48
N PHE A 100 4.60 9.94 -45.26
CA PHE A 100 4.82 10.98 -46.25
C PHE A 100 6.27 11.03 -46.73
N THR A 101 6.43 11.16 -48.05
CA THR A 101 7.73 11.32 -48.70
C THR A 101 8.24 12.76 -48.63
N GLU A 102 9.56 12.95 -48.67
CA GLU A 102 10.19 14.27 -48.72
C GLU A 102 9.89 15.07 -50.02
N ALA A 103 9.60 14.39 -51.14
CA ALA A 103 9.48 15.00 -52.47
C ALA A 103 8.43 16.13 -52.55
N GLU A 104 8.56 17.01 -53.58
CA GLU A 104 7.75 18.22 -53.85
C GLU A 104 6.21 18.08 -53.80
N ARG A 105 5.69 16.86 -53.65
CA ARG A 105 4.25 16.54 -53.60
C ARG A 105 3.75 15.98 -52.27
N ASP A 106 4.60 15.85 -51.24
CA ASP A 106 4.20 15.44 -49.88
C ASP A 106 3.16 14.30 -49.89
N ARG A 107 3.53 13.21 -50.58
CA ARG A 107 2.59 12.13 -50.94
C ARG A 107 2.48 11.14 -49.79
N ASN A 108 1.25 10.82 -49.37
CA ASN A 108 0.97 9.70 -48.47
C ASN A 108 1.21 8.38 -49.22
N VAL A 109 2.34 7.72 -48.96
CA VAL A 109 2.72 6.43 -49.54
C VAL A 109 2.26 5.24 -48.70
N ALA A 110 1.61 5.46 -47.56
CA ALA A 110 1.03 4.37 -46.77
C ALA A 110 -0.20 3.74 -47.43
N LEU A 111 -0.90 4.48 -48.29
CA LEU A 111 -2.18 4.04 -48.87
C LEU A 111 -2.08 2.73 -49.64
N ALA A 112 -3.07 1.85 -49.42
CA ALA A 112 -3.16 0.56 -50.10
C ALA A 112 -3.27 0.69 -51.64
N GLU A 113 -3.85 1.79 -52.14
CA GLU A 113 -3.96 2.05 -53.60
C GLU A 113 -2.58 2.20 -54.28
N PHE A 114 -1.54 2.52 -53.51
CA PHE A 114 -0.17 2.62 -54.00
C PHE A 114 0.63 1.32 -53.84
N GLY A 115 -0.02 0.24 -53.42
CA GLY A 115 0.59 -1.09 -53.29
C GLY A 115 1.26 -1.35 -51.94
N THR A 116 1.11 -0.44 -50.97
CA THR A 116 1.59 -0.66 -49.60
C THR A 116 0.81 -1.79 -48.94
N LYS A 117 1.54 -2.76 -48.40
CA LYS A 117 0.98 -3.91 -47.67
C LYS A 117 1.11 -3.69 -46.18
N VAL A 118 0.13 -4.18 -45.43
CA VAL A 118 0.11 -4.04 -43.98
C VAL A 118 0.01 -5.41 -43.32
N SER A 119 0.77 -5.60 -42.25
CA SER A 119 0.69 -6.74 -41.34
C SER A 119 0.62 -6.24 -39.89
N ALA A 120 0.04 -7.02 -38.98
CA ALA A 120 -0.06 -6.67 -37.58
C ALA A 120 0.24 -7.86 -36.67
N SER A 121 0.63 -7.60 -35.42
CA SER A 121 0.77 -8.63 -34.38
C SER A 121 -0.54 -9.36 -34.08
N GLY A 122 -1.66 -8.73 -34.44
CA GLY A 122 -3.01 -9.24 -34.33
C GLY A 122 -4.04 -8.18 -34.71
N SER A 123 -5.27 -8.60 -34.97
CA SER A 123 -6.34 -7.68 -35.37
C SER A 123 -7.71 -8.24 -35.05
N ARG A 124 -8.55 -7.41 -34.42
CA ARG A 124 -9.98 -7.71 -34.28
C ARG A 124 -10.66 -7.45 -35.62
N THR A 125 -11.49 -8.41 -36.05
CA THR A 125 -12.25 -8.30 -37.30
C THR A 125 -13.74 -8.10 -36.99
N SER A 126 -14.29 -6.99 -37.46
CA SER A 126 -15.72 -6.68 -37.42
C SER A 126 -16.16 -5.90 -38.66
N ALA A 127 -17.42 -5.46 -38.70
CA ALA A 127 -17.91 -4.64 -39.81
C ALA A 127 -17.13 -3.31 -39.95
N ILE A 128 -16.69 -2.75 -38.83
CA ILE A 128 -16.09 -1.41 -38.70
C ILE A 128 -14.60 -1.42 -38.33
N HIS A 129 -14.11 -2.54 -37.79
CA HIS A 129 -12.71 -2.70 -37.41
C HIS A 129 -12.04 -3.80 -38.22
N ARG A 130 -11.02 -3.46 -39.01
CA ARG A 130 -10.25 -4.41 -39.81
C ARG A 130 -8.84 -3.86 -40.08
N LEU A 131 -7.89 -4.72 -40.35
CA LEU A 131 -6.52 -4.31 -40.65
C LEU A 131 -6.44 -3.46 -41.91
N GLU A 132 -7.25 -3.76 -42.92
CA GLU A 132 -7.26 -3.06 -44.20
C GLU A 132 -7.70 -1.60 -44.08
N HIS A 133 -8.39 -1.24 -43.00
CA HIS A 133 -8.86 0.12 -42.79
C HIS A 133 -7.75 1.10 -42.39
N ILE A 134 -6.61 0.63 -41.85
CA ILE A 134 -5.56 1.52 -41.32
C ILE A 134 -4.84 2.35 -42.40
N ASN A 135 -5.02 1.98 -43.67
CA ASN A 135 -4.44 2.67 -44.82
C ASN A 135 -5.37 2.66 -46.04
N ASP A 136 -6.69 2.68 -45.79
CA ASP A 136 -7.70 2.74 -46.86
C ASP A 136 -7.98 4.18 -47.33
N GLY A 137 -7.36 5.18 -46.70
CA GLY A 137 -7.50 6.59 -47.02
C GLY A 137 -8.80 7.21 -46.50
N LYS A 138 -9.54 6.51 -45.64
CA LYS A 138 -10.74 7.01 -44.99
C LYS A 138 -10.46 7.21 -43.51
N TYR A 139 -11.29 8.03 -42.90
CA TYR A 139 -11.15 8.42 -41.50
C TYR A 139 -12.34 7.93 -40.69
N GLY A 140 -12.16 7.92 -39.38
CA GLY A 140 -13.24 7.71 -38.44
C GLY A 140 -13.30 6.27 -37.92
N ASN A 141 -13.99 6.10 -36.79
CA ASN A 141 -14.10 4.81 -36.12
C ASN A 141 -14.64 3.66 -37.01
N SER A 142 -15.49 3.93 -37.99
CA SER A 142 -16.02 2.93 -38.93
C SER A 142 -14.98 2.39 -39.93
N HIS A 143 -13.86 3.09 -40.05
CA HIS A 143 -12.70 2.78 -40.89
C HIS A 143 -11.46 2.80 -40.01
N SER A 144 -11.37 1.87 -39.06
CA SER A 144 -10.19 1.76 -38.19
C SER A 144 -9.65 0.35 -38.07
N TRP A 145 -8.35 0.24 -37.83
CA TRP A 145 -7.76 -0.98 -37.30
C TRP A 145 -7.88 -1.00 -35.77
N MET A 146 -8.20 -2.17 -35.23
CA MET A 146 -8.21 -2.45 -33.80
C MET A 146 -7.31 -3.65 -33.53
N SER A 147 -6.39 -3.49 -32.57
CA SER A 147 -5.57 -4.58 -32.07
C SER A 147 -6.43 -5.69 -31.45
N ASP A 148 -5.88 -6.88 -31.25
CA ASP A 148 -6.49 -7.97 -30.48
C ASP A 148 -5.90 -8.13 -29.07
N GLN A 149 -4.99 -7.23 -28.69
CA GLN A 149 -4.37 -7.16 -27.36
C GLN A 149 -4.78 -5.88 -26.65
N ALA A 150 -5.15 -5.98 -25.37
CA ALA A 150 -5.48 -4.81 -24.56
C ALA A 150 -4.25 -3.90 -24.39
N GLY A 151 -4.40 -2.60 -24.61
CA GLY A 151 -3.35 -1.59 -24.44
C GLY A 151 -2.18 -1.64 -25.43
N ARG A 152 -2.11 -2.66 -26.29
CA ARG A 152 -0.93 -2.93 -27.12
C ARG A 152 -1.30 -3.27 -28.55
N GLY A 153 -0.33 -3.18 -29.44
CA GLY A 153 -0.46 -3.66 -30.81
C GLY A 153 0.76 -3.28 -31.62
N GLN A 154 1.00 -4.01 -32.70
CA GLN A 154 2.05 -3.65 -33.65
C GLN A 154 1.49 -3.73 -35.06
N VAL A 155 1.85 -2.75 -35.89
CA VAL A 155 1.55 -2.73 -37.32
C VAL A 155 2.85 -2.48 -38.08
N THR A 156 3.05 -3.22 -39.17
CA THR A 156 4.18 -3.04 -40.08
C THR A 156 3.65 -2.79 -41.49
N PHE A 157 4.11 -1.69 -42.08
CA PHE A 157 3.86 -1.27 -43.45
C PHE A 157 5.05 -1.66 -44.31
N GLU A 158 4.80 -2.42 -45.38
CA GLU A 158 5.75 -2.67 -46.46
C GLU A 158 5.38 -1.78 -47.65
N LEU A 159 6.18 -0.74 -47.87
CA LEU A 159 6.06 0.17 -48.99
C LEU A 159 6.38 -0.55 -50.32
N PRO A 160 5.79 -0.12 -51.45
CA PRO A 160 5.95 -0.80 -52.74
C PRO A 160 7.41 -0.84 -53.21
N GLU A 161 8.19 0.18 -52.84
CA GLU A 161 9.60 0.35 -53.17
C GLU A 161 10.34 1.06 -52.02
N LEU A 162 11.65 1.21 -52.16
CA LEU A 162 12.46 1.96 -51.22
C LEU A 162 12.24 3.47 -51.45
N LEU A 163 11.76 4.18 -50.43
CA LEU A 163 11.34 5.59 -50.53
C LEU A 163 12.02 6.44 -49.45
N GLN A 164 12.24 7.72 -49.75
CA GLN A 164 12.65 8.73 -48.76
C GLN A 164 11.42 9.26 -48.03
N ILE A 165 11.31 8.96 -46.74
CA ILE A 165 10.20 9.41 -45.87
C ILE A 165 10.72 10.37 -44.81
N SER A 166 9.91 11.34 -44.41
CA SER A 166 10.30 12.35 -43.41
C SER A 166 9.19 12.72 -42.43
N ARG A 167 7.98 12.20 -42.64
CA ARG A 167 6.82 12.54 -41.82
C ARG A 167 5.83 11.39 -41.74
N ILE A 168 5.30 11.15 -40.55
CA ILE A 168 4.26 10.17 -40.27
C ILE A 168 3.11 10.88 -39.55
N VAL A 169 1.87 10.56 -39.93
CA VAL A 169 0.67 11.08 -39.26
C VAL A 169 -0.24 9.92 -38.90
N TRP A 170 -0.78 9.93 -37.69
CA TRP A 170 -1.69 8.89 -37.24
C TRP A 170 -2.74 9.45 -36.28
N GLY A 171 -3.91 8.81 -36.23
CA GLY A 171 -5.00 9.19 -35.33
C GLY A 171 -5.71 7.95 -34.77
N ARG A 172 -6.36 8.12 -33.63
CA ARG A 172 -7.35 7.15 -33.16
C ARG A 172 -8.67 7.35 -33.91
N ASP A 173 -9.07 8.61 -34.09
CA ASP A 173 -10.32 9.02 -34.72
C ASP A 173 -10.22 10.47 -35.20
N ARG A 174 -9.83 10.68 -36.47
CA ARG A 174 -9.64 11.99 -37.10
C ARG A 174 -10.92 12.83 -37.17
N GLU A 175 -12.08 12.17 -37.15
CA GLU A 175 -13.39 12.84 -37.06
C GLU A 175 -13.66 13.45 -35.67
N GLY A 176 -12.93 13.01 -34.64
CA GLY A 176 -12.99 13.57 -33.29
C GLY A 176 -14.21 13.17 -32.47
N GLN A 177 -14.89 12.08 -32.82
CA GLN A 177 -16.00 11.50 -32.07
C GLN A 177 -15.53 10.69 -30.86
N PHE A 178 -14.35 10.06 -30.95
CA PHE A 178 -13.82 9.17 -29.92
C PHE A 178 -12.46 9.62 -29.42
N THR A 179 -12.22 9.44 -28.12
CA THR A 179 -10.95 9.75 -27.46
C THR A 179 -10.36 8.58 -26.68
N ASP A 180 -11.10 7.47 -26.53
CA ASP A 180 -10.65 6.22 -25.92
C ASP A 180 -9.84 5.37 -26.91
N ARG A 181 -9.13 4.35 -26.40
CA ARG A 181 -8.28 3.42 -27.19
C ARG A 181 -7.14 4.12 -27.93
N LEU A 182 -6.81 5.33 -27.50
CA LEU A 182 -5.72 6.13 -28.04
C LEU A 182 -4.39 5.57 -27.57
N ALA A 183 -3.49 5.26 -28.50
CA ALA A 183 -2.10 4.98 -28.18
C ALA A 183 -1.49 6.18 -27.42
N THR A 184 -0.90 5.93 -26.27
CA THR A 184 -0.27 6.94 -25.41
C THR A 184 1.22 6.71 -25.27
N ALA A 185 1.67 5.47 -25.50
CA ALA A 185 3.06 5.10 -25.59
C ALA A 185 3.29 4.22 -26.81
N TYR A 186 4.30 4.56 -27.61
CA TYR A 186 4.60 3.87 -28.85
C TYR A 186 6.05 4.10 -29.31
N THR A 187 6.52 3.22 -30.19
CA THR A 187 7.76 3.40 -30.94
C THR A 187 7.46 3.37 -32.44
N LEU A 188 8.09 4.27 -33.19
CA LEU A 188 8.15 4.22 -34.64
C LEU A 188 9.54 3.81 -35.08
N GLU A 189 9.60 2.83 -35.96
CA GLU A 189 10.83 2.35 -36.55
C GLU A 189 10.68 2.30 -38.07
N ALA A 190 11.75 2.56 -38.81
CA ALA A 190 11.74 2.37 -40.25
C ALA A 190 13.12 1.99 -40.79
N GLY A 191 13.15 1.37 -41.96
CA GLY A 191 14.40 0.93 -42.58
C GLY A 191 14.18 0.19 -43.88
N GLU A 192 15.27 -0.25 -44.50
CA GLU A 192 15.27 -0.91 -45.80
C GLU A 192 14.78 -2.36 -45.73
N SER A 193 14.90 -2.99 -44.56
CA SER A 193 14.48 -4.36 -44.25
C SER A 193 13.94 -4.46 -42.81
N LEU A 194 13.25 -5.55 -42.49
CA LEU A 194 12.72 -5.80 -41.14
C LEU A 194 13.84 -6.02 -40.10
N GLU A 195 15.01 -6.46 -40.55
CA GLU A 195 16.21 -6.68 -39.75
C GLU A 195 17.02 -5.41 -39.52
N ALA A 196 16.83 -4.38 -40.36
CA ALA A 196 17.55 -3.11 -40.33
C ALA A 196 16.63 -1.91 -40.01
N LEU A 197 15.65 -2.11 -39.14
CA LEU A 197 14.80 -1.04 -38.66
C LEU A 197 15.57 -0.16 -37.66
N GLN A 198 15.58 1.14 -37.90
CA GLN A 198 16.07 2.13 -36.95
C GLN A 198 14.90 2.82 -36.24
N ARG A 199 15.08 3.10 -34.95
CA ARG A 199 14.10 3.83 -34.15
C ARG A 199 14.09 5.30 -34.54
N ILE A 200 12.94 5.79 -35.00
CA ILE A 200 12.72 7.18 -35.40
C ILE A 200 12.10 7.97 -34.25
N VAL A 201 11.08 7.40 -33.61
CA VAL A 201 10.36 8.02 -32.48
C VAL A 201 10.25 7.01 -31.37
N ASP A 202 10.48 7.46 -30.14
CA ASP A 202 10.27 6.69 -28.93
C ASP A 202 9.44 7.50 -27.94
N VAL A 203 8.18 7.10 -27.75
CA VAL A 203 7.27 7.63 -26.74
C VAL A 203 7.03 6.53 -25.73
N PRO A 204 7.88 6.41 -24.72
CA PRO A 204 7.76 5.33 -23.74
C PRO A 204 6.59 5.57 -22.77
N PRO A 205 6.06 4.52 -22.13
CA PRO A 205 4.96 4.67 -21.17
C PRO A 205 5.39 5.52 -19.97
N PRO A 206 4.49 6.37 -19.44
CA PRO A 206 4.74 7.09 -18.21
C PRO A 206 4.86 6.10 -17.05
N ARG A 207 5.73 6.41 -16.09
CA ARG A 207 5.81 5.65 -14.84
C ARG A 207 4.51 5.84 -14.04
N SER A 208 4.20 4.91 -13.15
CA SER A 208 2.98 5.02 -12.35
C SER A 208 2.98 6.32 -11.54
N ALA A 209 1.78 6.89 -11.33
CA ALA A 209 1.59 8.01 -10.42
C ALA A 209 2.09 7.64 -9.02
N VAL A 210 2.52 8.65 -8.25
CA VAL A 210 2.96 8.42 -6.88
C VAL A 210 1.81 7.92 -6.01
N THR A 211 2.12 7.05 -5.06
CA THR A 211 1.19 6.56 -4.04
C THR A 211 1.74 6.82 -2.64
N ALA A 212 0.85 6.90 -1.64
CA ALA A 212 1.27 7.16 -0.27
C ALA A 212 2.02 5.98 0.36
N SER A 213 1.69 4.75 -0.05
CA SER A 213 2.23 3.53 0.56
C SER A 213 3.58 3.12 0.00
N ARG A 214 3.87 3.35 -1.28
CA ARG A 214 5.17 2.99 -1.87
C ARG A 214 5.42 3.59 -3.24
N ASN A 215 6.64 4.04 -3.48
CA ASN A 215 7.13 4.53 -4.76
C ASN A 215 8.52 3.96 -5.02
N VAL A 216 8.79 3.61 -6.28
CA VAL A 216 10.08 3.10 -6.72
C VAL A 216 10.58 3.96 -7.87
N ASP A 217 11.82 4.41 -7.76
CA ASP A 217 12.53 5.18 -8.77
C ASP A 217 13.77 4.41 -9.18
N ARG A 218 13.78 3.87 -10.40
CA ARG A 218 14.93 3.18 -10.99
C ARG A 218 15.64 4.08 -11.97
N PHE A 219 16.95 3.96 -12.06
CA PHE A 219 17.76 4.72 -13.02
C PHE A 219 18.98 3.88 -13.42
N ALA A 220 19.71 4.33 -14.45
CA ALA A 220 20.95 3.67 -14.85
C ALA A 220 21.92 3.63 -13.66
N PRO A 221 22.63 2.49 -13.43
CA PRO A 221 23.56 2.38 -12.32
C PRO A 221 24.55 3.54 -12.28
N VAL A 222 24.66 4.16 -11.11
CA VAL A 222 25.54 5.30 -10.88
C VAL A 222 26.30 5.11 -9.59
N LYS A 223 27.61 5.35 -9.64
CA LYS A 223 28.46 5.34 -8.46
C LYS A 223 28.37 6.70 -7.79
N THR A 224 27.98 6.73 -6.51
CA THR A 224 27.89 7.97 -5.75
C THR A 224 28.12 7.74 -4.26
N ARG A 225 28.43 8.81 -3.54
CA ARG A 225 28.48 8.84 -2.07
C ARG A 225 27.29 9.59 -1.47
N ARG A 226 26.59 10.41 -2.26
CA ARG A 226 25.50 11.28 -1.79
C ARG A 226 24.29 11.22 -2.69
N VAL A 227 23.13 11.11 -2.07
CA VAL A 227 21.83 11.16 -2.75
C VAL A 227 20.98 12.21 -2.08
N ARG A 228 20.42 13.12 -2.87
CA ARG A 228 19.50 14.15 -2.42
C ARG A 228 18.11 13.92 -3.00
N PHE A 229 17.12 13.83 -2.13
CA PHE A 229 15.70 13.81 -2.46
C PHE A 229 15.12 15.19 -2.18
N THR A 230 14.75 15.92 -3.24
CA THR A 230 14.18 17.27 -3.16
C THR A 230 12.70 17.21 -3.47
N ILE A 231 11.87 17.70 -2.57
CA ILE A 231 10.42 17.83 -2.76
C ILE A 231 10.12 19.25 -3.22
N LEU A 232 9.45 19.33 -4.37
CA LEU A 232 9.07 20.58 -5.04
C LEU A 232 7.56 20.86 -4.93
N GLY A 233 6.78 19.87 -4.49
CA GLY A 233 5.35 19.99 -4.30
C GLY A 233 4.76 18.75 -3.61
N THR A 234 3.76 18.98 -2.77
CA THR A 234 2.98 17.94 -2.09
C THR A 234 1.52 18.00 -2.51
N ASN A 235 0.78 16.89 -2.32
CA ASN A 235 -0.67 16.93 -2.47
C ASN A 235 -1.35 17.81 -1.40
N SER A 236 -0.74 17.92 -0.21
CA SER A 236 -1.20 18.77 0.89
C SER A 236 -0.08 19.04 1.88
N LEU A 237 -0.06 20.21 2.53
CA LEU A 237 0.75 20.50 3.73
C LEU A 237 2.28 20.28 3.54
N GLU A 238 3.03 20.25 4.65
CA GLU A 238 4.47 19.91 4.66
C GLU A 238 4.71 18.44 4.28
N PRO A 239 5.71 18.11 3.44
CA PRO A 239 5.97 16.73 3.05
C PRO A 239 6.39 15.85 4.23
N CYS A 240 5.97 14.59 4.16
CA CYS A 240 6.27 13.56 5.13
C CYS A 240 6.76 12.31 4.40
N LEU A 241 7.89 11.75 4.83
CA LEU A 241 8.45 10.51 4.31
C LEU A 241 8.69 9.55 5.47
N ASP A 242 8.16 8.34 5.40
CA ASP A 242 8.39 7.35 6.45
C ASP A 242 9.80 6.76 6.39
N GLU A 243 10.25 6.37 5.20
CA GLU A 243 11.61 5.87 5.00
C GLU A 243 12.07 6.16 3.55
N LEU A 244 13.33 6.56 3.41
CA LEU A 244 14.06 6.73 2.15
C LEU A 244 15.12 5.63 2.01
N GLU A 245 14.81 4.59 1.24
CA GLU A 245 15.68 3.45 1.01
C GLU A 245 16.44 3.63 -0.31
N ILE A 246 17.73 3.30 -0.32
CA ILE A 246 18.58 3.38 -1.52
C ILE A 246 19.27 2.04 -1.70
N PHE A 247 19.09 1.42 -2.85
CA PHE A 247 19.57 0.08 -3.13
C PHE A 247 20.78 0.11 -4.06
N SER A 248 21.76 -0.73 -3.73
CA SER A 248 22.87 -1.05 -4.64
C SER A 248 22.40 -1.97 -5.78
N THR A 249 23.22 -2.06 -6.83
CA THR A 249 23.03 -3.03 -7.94
C THR A 249 23.01 -4.49 -7.48
N THR A 250 23.51 -4.77 -6.27
CA THR A 250 23.47 -6.11 -5.64
C THR A 250 22.23 -6.35 -4.77
N GLY A 251 21.37 -5.35 -4.60
CA GLY A 251 20.09 -5.44 -3.90
C GLY A 251 20.12 -5.10 -2.40
N GLY A 252 21.27 -4.77 -1.82
CA GLY A 252 21.36 -4.30 -0.42
C GLY A 252 20.93 -2.83 -0.27
N ASN A 253 20.16 -2.51 0.79
CA ASN A 253 19.82 -1.14 1.17
C ASN A 253 21.02 -0.45 1.85
N VAL A 254 21.66 0.48 1.15
CA VAL A 254 22.84 1.24 1.63
C VAL A 254 22.45 2.54 2.35
N ALA A 255 21.17 2.90 2.37
CA ALA A 255 20.69 4.11 3.03
C ALA A 255 20.66 4.01 4.56
N LEU A 256 20.64 2.79 5.13
CA LEU A 256 20.41 2.56 6.56
C LEU A 256 21.42 3.30 7.46
N ALA A 257 20.93 3.96 8.51
CA ALA A 257 21.78 4.55 9.54
C ALA A 257 22.68 3.51 10.22
N ALA A 258 22.18 2.26 10.37
CA ALA A 258 22.94 1.13 10.89
C ALA A 258 24.13 0.74 9.98
N ALA A 259 24.10 1.09 8.69
CA ALA A 259 25.20 0.90 7.75
C ALA A 259 26.20 2.09 7.77
N GLY A 260 26.00 3.08 8.64
CA GLY A 260 26.88 4.25 8.77
C GLY A 260 26.48 5.45 7.90
N THR A 261 25.33 5.38 7.22
CA THR A 261 24.80 6.48 6.40
C THR A 261 24.27 7.61 7.28
N ARG A 262 24.65 8.84 6.93
CA ARG A 262 24.26 10.06 7.65
C ARG A 262 23.18 10.80 6.86
N ALA A 263 22.12 11.22 7.54
CA ALA A 263 21.06 12.04 6.98
C ALA A 263 21.26 13.53 7.31
N ASP A 264 20.94 14.38 6.36
CA ASP A 264 20.81 15.84 6.50
C ASP A 264 19.49 16.29 5.82
N CYS A 265 18.97 17.46 6.16
CA CYS A 265 17.73 17.94 5.56
C CYS A 265 17.62 19.46 5.52
N SER A 266 16.66 19.94 4.72
CA SER A 266 16.08 21.28 4.86
C SER A 266 15.54 21.49 6.29
N PRO A 267 15.17 22.72 6.71
CA PRO A 267 14.57 22.95 8.02
C PRO A 267 13.55 21.86 8.37
N ASN A 268 13.74 21.20 9.51
CA ASN A 268 12.91 20.09 9.98
C ASN A 268 11.75 20.64 10.84
N SER A 269 10.62 19.93 10.86
CA SER A 269 9.55 20.24 11.81
C SER A 269 10.07 20.14 13.26
N PRO A 270 9.56 20.95 14.22
CA PRO A 270 10.00 20.90 15.61
C PRO A 270 9.97 19.48 16.20
N ASP A 271 11.03 19.16 16.94
CA ASP A 271 11.32 17.82 17.47
C ASP A 271 10.19 17.35 18.41
N SER A 272 9.35 16.44 17.91
CA SER A 272 8.39 15.66 18.68
C SER A 272 8.84 14.20 18.70
N ASP A 273 8.24 13.32 19.52
CA ASP A 273 8.61 11.90 19.53
C ASP A 273 8.37 11.17 18.17
N ARG A 274 7.78 11.87 17.19
CA ARG A 274 7.56 11.48 15.79
C ARG A 274 8.07 12.56 14.83
N HIS A 275 8.14 12.28 13.53
CA HIS A 275 8.51 13.26 12.49
C HIS A 275 9.94 13.81 12.63
N ARG A 276 10.91 12.92 12.86
CA ARG A 276 12.31 13.25 13.13
C ARG A 276 13.20 12.85 11.97
N LEU A 277 14.25 13.63 11.69
CA LEU A 277 15.25 13.27 10.67
C LEU A 277 15.86 11.89 10.91
N ALA A 278 16.07 11.51 12.17
CA ALA A 278 16.62 10.20 12.52
C ALA A 278 15.75 9.02 12.08
N HIS A 279 14.49 9.25 11.69
CA HIS A 279 13.60 8.20 11.22
C HIS A 279 13.66 7.97 9.70
N ILE A 280 14.28 8.86 8.92
CA ILE A 280 14.22 8.77 7.45
C ILE A 280 14.95 7.54 6.88
N ASN A 281 15.84 6.94 7.66
CA ASN A 281 16.70 5.83 7.23
C ASN A 281 16.99 4.86 8.38
N ASP A 282 16.04 4.67 9.28
CA ASP A 282 16.21 3.82 10.47
C ASP A 282 15.76 2.37 10.26
N GLY A 283 15.21 2.05 9.09
CA GLY A 283 14.71 0.74 8.73
C GLY A 283 13.33 0.39 9.33
N GLN A 284 12.63 1.36 9.92
CA GLN A 284 11.27 1.23 10.44
C GLN A 284 10.32 2.09 9.60
N TYR A 285 9.06 1.69 9.55
CA TYR A 285 8.08 2.29 8.65
C TYR A 285 6.93 2.95 9.40
N GLY A 286 6.17 3.75 8.65
CA GLY A 286 4.91 4.32 9.10
C GLY A 286 5.01 5.71 9.74
N ASN A 287 3.86 6.35 9.90
CA ASN A 287 3.76 7.74 10.33
C ASN A 287 4.45 8.07 11.68
N SER A 288 4.55 7.12 12.61
CA SER A 288 5.24 7.34 13.89
C SER A 288 6.76 7.36 13.75
N ARG A 289 7.27 6.74 12.69
CA ARG A 289 8.68 6.59 12.31
C ARG A 289 8.93 7.31 10.99
N SER A 290 8.47 8.55 10.86
CA SER A 290 8.72 9.34 9.65
C SER A 290 9.55 10.58 9.93
N TRP A 291 10.03 11.20 8.85
CA TRP A 291 10.55 12.57 8.80
C TRP A 291 9.49 13.51 8.21
N MET A 292 9.44 14.75 8.67
CA MET A 292 8.55 15.79 8.13
C MET A 292 9.30 17.10 7.95
N SER A 293 9.19 17.68 6.77
CA SER A 293 9.78 18.99 6.50
C SER A 293 9.18 20.07 7.42
N GLY A 294 9.99 21.05 7.77
CA GLY A 294 9.56 22.30 8.42
C GLY A 294 9.05 23.33 7.41
N GLU A 295 9.06 23.01 6.11
CA GLU A 295 8.57 23.86 5.02
C GLU A 295 7.27 23.29 4.43
N VAL A 296 6.30 24.16 4.18
CA VAL A 296 5.04 23.77 3.53
C VAL A 296 5.26 23.54 2.05
N GLY A 297 4.84 22.39 1.54
CA GLY A 297 4.90 22.04 0.12
C GLY A 297 6.29 21.68 -0.42
N GLY A 298 7.35 21.78 0.39
CA GLY A 298 8.72 21.57 -0.08
C GLY A 298 9.68 21.11 1.01
N GLY A 299 10.93 20.90 0.62
CA GLY A 299 12.02 20.49 1.50
C GLY A 299 12.94 19.50 0.81
N TRP A 300 14.02 19.11 1.47
CA TRP A 300 14.94 18.10 0.94
C TRP A 300 15.51 17.24 2.06
N VAL A 301 15.83 15.99 1.72
CA VAL A 301 16.64 15.09 2.54
C VAL A 301 17.85 14.68 1.72
N GLU A 302 19.03 14.67 2.34
CA GLU A 302 20.26 14.18 1.76
C GLU A 302 20.79 13.02 2.60
N LEU A 303 21.17 11.93 1.94
CA LEU A 303 21.84 10.79 2.56
C LEU A 303 23.29 10.73 2.06
N THR A 304 24.24 10.75 2.99
CA THR A 304 25.67 10.58 2.73
C THR A 304 26.14 9.22 3.24
N PHE A 305 26.56 8.36 2.33
CA PHE A 305 27.03 7.00 2.65
C PHE A 305 28.39 7.00 3.36
N ALA A 306 28.68 5.92 4.09
CA ALA A 306 29.98 5.71 4.71
C ALA A 306 31.10 5.55 3.68
N GLU A 307 30.80 4.95 2.53
CA GLU A 307 31.67 4.79 1.36
C GLU A 307 30.86 4.93 0.05
N PRO A 308 31.47 5.22 -1.10
CA PRO A 308 30.74 5.29 -2.37
C PRO A 308 30.16 3.93 -2.77
N HIS A 309 28.90 3.90 -3.18
CA HIS A 309 28.21 2.71 -3.66
C HIS A 309 27.73 2.90 -5.10
N GLU A 310 27.68 1.82 -5.87
CA GLU A 310 26.96 1.78 -7.14
C GLU A 310 25.48 1.45 -6.87
N ILE A 311 24.61 2.40 -7.20
CA ILE A 311 23.17 2.37 -6.90
C ILE A 311 22.34 2.47 -8.17
N ASP A 312 21.16 1.88 -8.17
CA ASP A 312 20.25 1.87 -9.33
C ASP A 312 18.78 2.12 -8.95
N ARG A 313 18.49 2.26 -7.65
CA ARG A 313 17.11 2.33 -7.17
C ARG A 313 16.97 3.09 -5.86
N VAL A 314 15.95 3.95 -5.82
CA VAL A 314 15.45 4.61 -4.60
C VAL A 314 14.01 4.15 -4.36
N VAL A 315 13.68 3.80 -3.12
CA VAL A 315 12.33 3.41 -2.69
C VAL A 315 11.91 4.29 -1.54
N TRP A 316 10.73 4.89 -1.65
CA TRP A 316 10.25 5.86 -0.68
C TRP A 316 8.73 5.81 -0.56
N ALA A 317 8.21 6.28 0.55
CA ALA A 317 6.77 6.38 0.78
C ALA A 317 6.46 7.50 1.76
N ARG A 318 5.19 7.87 1.83
CA ARG A 318 4.67 8.72 2.90
C ARG A 318 4.26 7.91 4.13
N ASP A 319 3.67 6.74 3.92
CA ASP A 319 3.22 5.82 4.98
C ASP A 319 3.02 4.41 4.42
N ARG A 320 4.02 3.54 4.57
CA ARG A 320 3.94 2.12 4.16
C ARG A 320 2.87 1.34 4.93
N GLU A 321 2.41 1.83 6.09
CA GLU A 321 1.28 1.25 6.82
C GLU A 321 -0.08 1.55 6.17
N GLY A 322 -0.14 2.47 5.20
CA GLY A 322 -1.35 2.77 4.42
C GLY A 322 -2.47 3.47 5.19
N LYS A 323 -2.17 4.07 6.35
CA LYS A 323 -3.15 4.80 7.18
C LYS A 323 -3.33 6.24 6.73
N PHE A 324 -2.36 6.79 6.01
CA PHE A 324 -2.35 8.20 5.66
C PHE A 324 -1.95 8.43 4.20
N GLU A 325 -2.65 9.35 3.55
CA GLU A 325 -2.42 9.72 2.15
C GLU A 325 -2.08 11.21 1.95
N ASP A 326 -2.22 12.02 3.01
CA ASP A 326 -1.81 13.42 3.03
C ASP A 326 -0.28 13.56 2.98
N ARG A 327 0.23 14.73 2.60
CA ARG A 327 1.67 15.07 2.68
C ARG A 327 2.58 14.26 1.75
N LEU A 328 1.98 13.59 0.77
CA LEU A 328 2.67 12.85 -0.27
C LEU A 328 3.41 13.82 -1.18
N ALA A 329 4.71 13.58 -1.38
CA ALA A 329 5.48 14.25 -2.40
C ALA A 329 4.93 13.88 -3.79
N VAL A 330 4.37 14.86 -4.51
CA VAL A 330 3.80 14.65 -5.86
C VAL A 330 4.67 15.27 -6.95
N ASN A 331 5.48 16.26 -6.56
CA ASN A 331 6.52 16.84 -7.40
C ASN A 331 7.86 16.75 -6.67
N TYR A 332 8.83 16.04 -7.24
CA TYR A 332 10.10 15.79 -6.58
C TYR A 332 11.23 15.54 -7.59
N GLN A 333 12.47 15.60 -7.10
CA GLN A 333 13.69 15.28 -7.82
C GLN A 333 14.61 14.44 -6.94
N ILE A 334 15.26 13.45 -7.54
CA ILE A 334 16.30 12.62 -6.95
C ILE A 334 17.58 12.91 -7.70
N ALA A 335 18.58 13.44 -6.98
CA ALA A 335 19.88 13.75 -7.53
C ALA A 335 20.98 12.99 -6.80
N VAL A 336 22.05 12.67 -7.51
CA VAL A 336 23.25 12.03 -6.98
C VAL A 336 24.44 12.96 -7.16
N GLU A 337 25.42 12.86 -6.27
CA GLU A 337 26.70 13.52 -6.47
C GLU A 337 27.54 12.79 -7.52
N ASP A 338 28.05 13.51 -8.52
CA ASP A 338 28.99 13.03 -9.53
C ASP A 338 30.45 13.11 -9.07
N ASP A 339 31.38 12.64 -9.92
CA ASP A 339 32.82 12.65 -9.63
C ASP A 339 33.43 14.06 -9.46
N GLN A 340 32.70 15.11 -9.85
CA GLN A 340 33.11 16.52 -9.71
C GLN A 340 32.47 17.19 -8.48
N GLY A 341 31.65 16.46 -7.72
CA GLY A 341 30.93 16.99 -6.57
C GLY A 341 29.65 17.75 -6.94
N GLN A 342 29.17 17.66 -8.18
CA GLN A 342 27.94 18.29 -8.64
C GLN A 342 26.75 17.34 -8.49
N LEU A 343 25.57 17.90 -8.20
CA LEU A 343 24.34 17.13 -8.13
C LEU A 343 23.75 16.95 -9.53
N GLN A 344 23.69 15.71 -9.99
CA GLN A 344 23.03 15.31 -11.22
C GLN A 344 21.68 14.67 -10.91
N VAL A 345 20.60 15.17 -11.52
CA VAL A 345 19.27 14.54 -11.40
C VAL A 345 19.27 13.20 -12.14
N VAL A 346 18.91 12.13 -11.42
CA VAL A 346 18.80 10.76 -11.96
C VAL A 346 17.36 10.27 -12.06
N SER A 347 16.44 10.90 -11.31
CA SER A 347 15.00 10.67 -11.41
C SER A 347 14.24 11.93 -10.97
N ASP A 348 13.04 12.14 -11.50
CA ASP A 348 12.11 13.16 -11.04
C ASP A 348 10.66 12.69 -11.26
N SER A 349 9.67 13.52 -10.93
CA SER A 349 8.26 13.17 -11.10
C SER A 349 7.69 13.45 -12.50
N GLN A 350 8.44 14.02 -13.45
CA GLN A 350 7.90 14.57 -14.70
C GLN A 350 7.48 13.52 -15.72
N ASP A 351 8.09 12.33 -15.65
CA ASP A 351 7.78 11.17 -16.48
C ASP A 351 6.78 10.20 -15.80
N ARG A 352 6.23 10.58 -14.64
CA ARG A 352 5.14 9.86 -13.97
C ARG A 352 3.78 10.37 -14.44
N MET A 353 2.78 9.50 -14.37
CA MET A 353 1.38 9.91 -14.48
C MET A 353 1.05 10.96 -13.40
N PRO A 354 0.27 12.00 -13.74
CA PRO A 354 -0.16 12.99 -12.77
C PRO A 354 -0.88 12.35 -11.58
N TRP A 355 -0.57 12.81 -10.37
CA TRP A 355 -1.33 12.44 -9.19
C TRP A 355 -2.76 12.98 -9.28
N THR A 356 -3.75 12.17 -8.90
CA THR A 356 -5.18 12.55 -8.86
C THR A 356 -5.77 12.23 -7.50
N ASP A 357 -6.57 13.16 -6.98
CA ASP A 357 -7.07 13.19 -5.60
C ASP A 357 -7.79 11.91 -5.16
N GLY A 358 -7.08 11.03 -4.44
CA GLY A 358 -7.62 9.89 -3.67
C GLY A 358 -8.36 8.81 -4.45
N LYS A 359 -8.55 8.93 -5.77
CA LYS A 359 -8.99 7.80 -6.60
C LYS A 359 -7.80 6.89 -6.75
N THR A 360 -7.68 5.91 -5.85
CA THR A 360 -6.78 4.75 -5.97
C THR A 360 -6.78 4.28 -7.42
N GLN A 361 -5.79 4.74 -8.20
CA GLN A 361 -5.44 3.98 -9.37
C GLN A 361 -4.78 2.75 -8.79
N PRO A 362 -5.36 1.56 -8.94
CA PRO A 362 -4.67 0.35 -8.54
C PRO A 362 -3.27 0.42 -9.15
N ARG A 363 -2.27 -0.05 -8.40
CA ARG A 363 -0.92 -0.21 -8.93
C ARG A 363 -1.00 -1.21 -10.08
N THR A 364 -1.33 -0.74 -11.26
CA THR A 364 -1.12 -1.46 -12.50
C THR A 364 0.37 -1.36 -12.69
N VAL A 365 1.11 -2.37 -12.22
CA VAL A 365 2.48 -2.58 -12.69
C VAL A 365 2.35 -2.63 -14.19
N SER A 366 2.74 -1.54 -14.85
CA SER A 366 2.55 -1.42 -16.27
C SER A 366 3.51 -2.40 -16.90
N VAL A 367 2.95 -3.41 -17.55
CA VAL A 367 3.75 -4.31 -18.37
C VAL A 367 4.25 -3.59 -19.62
N ALA A 368 3.69 -2.41 -19.96
CA ALA A 368 4.05 -1.63 -21.14
C ALA A 368 5.56 -1.39 -21.21
N GLY A 369 6.17 -1.72 -22.35
CA GLY A 369 7.62 -1.59 -22.56
C GLY A 369 8.49 -2.72 -21.99
N LEU A 370 7.91 -3.69 -21.28
CA LEU A 370 8.62 -4.91 -20.84
C LEU A 370 8.73 -5.95 -21.96
N LEU A 371 9.83 -6.70 -21.96
CA LEU A 371 10.03 -7.85 -22.84
C LEU A 371 9.01 -8.96 -22.55
N ALA A 372 8.67 -9.80 -23.53
CA ALA A 372 7.66 -10.84 -23.36
C ALA A 372 7.91 -11.78 -22.15
N ASN A 373 9.16 -12.09 -21.85
CA ASN A 373 9.56 -12.88 -20.67
C ASN A 373 9.37 -12.11 -19.35
N GLU A 374 9.66 -10.81 -19.34
CA GLU A 374 9.45 -9.93 -18.18
C GLU A 374 7.95 -9.76 -17.90
N VAL A 375 7.13 -9.61 -18.96
CA VAL A 375 5.67 -9.58 -18.85
C VAL A 375 5.14 -10.85 -18.17
N GLN A 376 5.57 -12.03 -18.63
CA GLN A 376 5.17 -13.31 -18.01
C GLN A 376 5.56 -13.38 -16.52
N GLN A 377 6.76 -12.90 -16.18
CA GLN A 377 7.23 -12.87 -14.80
C GLN A 377 6.41 -11.92 -13.93
N VAL A 378 6.13 -10.70 -14.43
CA VAL A 378 5.27 -9.72 -13.73
C VAL A 378 3.86 -10.27 -13.53
N GLU A 379 3.25 -10.87 -14.53
CA GLU A 379 1.91 -11.46 -14.41
C GLU A 379 1.85 -12.57 -13.35
N GLN A 380 2.90 -13.41 -13.29
CA GLN A 380 3.01 -14.45 -12.26
C GLN A 380 3.13 -13.84 -10.86
N LEU A 381 3.95 -12.80 -10.69
CA LEU A 381 4.14 -12.10 -9.42
C LEU A 381 2.85 -11.41 -8.96
N LEU A 382 2.14 -10.72 -9.85
CA LEU A 382 0.86 -10.08 -9.54
C LEU A 382 -0.21 -11.11 -9.10
N LYS A 383 -0.23 -12.28 -9.74
CA LYS A 383 -1.11 -13.38 -9.34
C LYS A 383 -0.80 -13.88 -7.93
N GLN A 384 0.49 -14.01 -7.59
CA GLN A 384 0.93 -14.41 -6.25
C GLN A 384 0.61 -13.31 -5.21
N GLN A 385 0.85 -12.04 -5.54
CA GLN A 385 0.53 -10.90 -4.66
C GLN A 385 -0.94 -10.91 -4.27
N LYS A 386 -1.84 -10.97 -5.25
CA LYS A 386 -3.29 -11.00 -5.02
C LYS A 386 -3.74 -12.18 -4.16
N GLN A 387 -3.07 -13.32 -4.29
CA GLN A 387 -3.35 -14.50 -3.46
C GLN A 387 -2.90 -14.27 -2.02
N PHE A 388 -1.69 -13.76 -1.78
CA PHE A 388 -1.20 -13.49 -0.43
C PHE A 388 -1.94 -12.34 0.27
N GLU A 389 -2.37 -11.31 -0.45
CA GLU A 389 -3.24 -10.25 0.10
C GLU A 389 -4.56 -10.82 0.62
N LYS A 390 -5.16 -11.74 -0.14
CA LYS A 390 -6.38 -12.43 0.26
C LYS A 390 -6.16 -13.28 1.52
N ASP A 391 -5.08 -14.05 1.54
CA ASP A 391 -4.75 -14.92 2.67
C ASP A 391 -4.41 -14.10 3.93
N LEU A 392 -3.73 -12.96 3.77
CA LEU A 392 -3.40 -12.03 4.86
C LEU A 392 -4.67 -11.48 5.50
N LYS A 393 -5.60 -10.96 4.70
CA LYS A 393 -6.89 -10.45 5.17
C LYS A 393 -7.69 -11.52 5.94
N GLN A 394 -7.61 -12.76 5.50
CA GLN A 394 -8.26 -13.88 6.19
C GLN A 394 -7.57 -14.23 7.51
N ALA A 395 -6.24 -14.17 7.57
CA ALA A 395 -5.47 -14.45 8.78
C ALA A 395 -5.61 -13.35 9.85
N GLU A 396 -5.76 -12.08 9.43
CA GLU A 396 -5.96 -10.92 10.31
C GLU A 396 -7.35 -10.88 10.96
N ALA A 397 -8.35 -11.54 10.37
CA ALA A 397 -9.70 -11.63 10.92
C ALA A 397 -9.73 -12.50 12.20
N GLN A 398 -9.38 -11.90 13.35
CA GLN A 398 -9.39 -12.60 14.64
C GLN A 398 -10.79 -12.55 15.29
N PRO A 399 -11.28 -13.67 15.84
CA PRO A 399 -12.48 -13.65 16.65
C PRO A 399 -12.20 -12.93 17.97
N MET A 400 -12.93 -11.83 18.17
CA MET A 400 -12.92 -11.06 19.41
C MET A 400 -13.93 -11.66 20.40
N VAL A 401 -13.56 -11.68 21.69
CA VAL A 401 -14.45 -12.06 22.79
C VAL A 401 -14.59 -10.94 23.80
N PHE A 402 -15.78 -10.79 24.36
CA PHE A 402 -16.01 -9.91 25.50
C PHE A 402 -15.59 -10.62 26.79
N ALA A 403 -14.48 -10.18 27.38
CA ALA A 403 -13.89 -10.85 28.54
C ALA A 403 -13.23 -9.86 29.50
N GLY A 404 -12.94 -10.32 30.72
CA GLY A 404 -12.18 -9.55 31.69
C GLY A 404 -10.69 -9.47 31.35
N PHE A 405 -10.08 -8.32 31.63
CA PHE A 405 -8.65 -8.06 31.64
C PHE A 405 -8.21 -7.72 33.05
N PHE A 406 -7.07 -8.26 33.46
CA PHE A 406 -6.46 -7.91 34.74
C PHE A 406 -5.71 -6.59 34.61
N THR A 407 -6.05 -5.64 35.47
CA THR A 407 -5.37 -4.36 35.60
C THR A 407 -4.80 -4.23 37.00
N LYS A 408 -3.95 -3.22 37.22
CA LYS A 408 -3.50 -2.88 38.56
C LYS A 408 -4.73 -2.52 39.41
N PRO A 409 -4.99 -3.22 40.55
CA PRO A 409 -6.12 -2.90 41.41
C PRO A 409 -6.05 -1.46 41.90
N GLU A 410 -7.15 -0.72 41.75
CA GLU A 410 -7.29 0.61 42.32
C GLU A 410 -7.38 0.54 43.85
N SER A 411 -6.85 1.56 44.51
CA SER A 411 -7.03 1.76 45.95
C SER A 411 -8.51 1.96 46.25
N THR A 412 -9.02 1.22 47.23
CA THR A 412 -10.40 1.33 47.69
C THR A 412 -10.41 2.13 48.98
N PHE A 413 -11.33 3.06 49.17
CA PHE A 413 -11.39 3.91 50.35
C PHE A 413 -12.70 3.72 51.12
N LEU A 414 -12.66 3.91 52.44
CA LEU A 414 -13.87 4.01 53.24
C LEU A 414 -14.56 5.34 52.91
N LEU A 415 -15.84 5.30 52.53
CA LEU A 415 -16.58 6.49 52.14
C LEU A 415 -17.40 7.04 53.31
N THR A 416 -17.39 8.37 53.49
CA THR A 416 -18.24 9.02 54.50
C THR A 416 -19.70 8.91 54.08
N ARG A 417 -20.51 8.11 54.80
CA ARG A 417 -21.93 7.87 54.48
C ARG A 417 -22.17 7.37 53.05
N GLY A 418 -21.15 6.74 52.43
CA GLY A 418 -21.23 6.24 51.06
C GLY A 418 -21.02 7.28 49.96
N ASP A 419 -20.66 8.52 50.29
CA ASP A 419 -20.36 9.58 49.30
C ASP A 419 -18.98 9.33 48.63
N PRO A 420 -18.93 9.07 47.31
CA PRO A 420 -17.69 8.83 46.58
C PRO A 420 -16.72 10.03 46.59
N GLU A 421 -17.24 11.25 46.76
CA GLU A 421 -16.42 12.48 46.81
C GLU A 421 -15.80 12.73 48.20
N GLN A 422 -16.11 11.88 49.19
CA GLN A 422 -15.60 12.00 50.56
C GLN A 422 -14.87 10.73 51.03
N PRO A 423 -13.74 10.35 50.38
CA PRO A 423 -12.93 9.22 50.79
C PRO A 423 -12.22 9.48 52.13
N ARG A 424 -12.08 8.43 52.94
CA ARG A 424 -11.29 8.39 54.18
C ARG A 424 -10.09 7.47 54.00
N ASP A 425 -9.82 6.62 54.99
CA ASP A 425 -8.70 5.70 54.99
C ASP A 425 -8.84 4.64 53.88
N GLU A 426 -7.70 4.23 53.32
CA GLU A 426 -7.63 3.13 52.37
C GLU A 426 -8.05 1.83 53.06
N VAL A 427 -8.88 1.06 52.37
CA VAL A 427 -9.36 -0.25 52.79
C VAL A 427 -8.61 -1.31 52.00
N VAL A 428 -7.85 -2.12 52.72
CA VAL A 428 -7.17 -3.28 52.15
C VAL A 428 -8.17 -4.44 51.89
N PRO A 429 -7.83 -5.42 51.04
CA PRO A 429 -8.69 -6.59 50.83
C PRO A 429 -8.78 -7.42 52.11
N ALA A 430 -9.91 -7.33 52.82
CA ALA A 430 -10.17 -8.04 54.06
C ALA A 430 -11.62 -8.49 54.18
N VAL A 431 -11.85 -9.60 54.88
CA VAL A 431 -13.19 -10.06 55.27
C VAL A 431 -13.68 -9.27 56.49
N LEU A 432 -14.98 -9.37 56.80
CA LEU A 432 -15.50 -8.76 58.03
C LEU A 432 -14.87 -9.47 59.23
N SER A 433 -14.30 -8.71 60.17
CA SER A 433 -13.63 -9.25 61.36
C SER A 433 -14.52 -10.13 62.23
N ALA A 434 -15.85 -9.94 62.17
CA ALA A 434 -16.83 -10.79 62.84
C ALA A 434 -16.99 -12.19 62.20
N LEU A 435 -16.50 -12.39 60.97
CA LEU A 435 -16.65 -13.60 60.17
C LEU A 435 -15.33 -14.32 59.91
N GLY A 436 -14.19 -13.70 60.24
CA GLY A 436 -12.86 -14.27 60.04
C GLY A 436 -11.75 -13.22 60.09
N ASP A 437 -10.52 -13.65 59.85
CA ASP A 437 -9.29 -12.86 59.98
C ASP A 437 -8.51 -12.69 58.65
N LEU A 438 -9.07 -13.14 57.51
CA LEU A 438 -8.44 -13.00 56.20
C LEU A 438 -8.26 -11.52 55.83
N GLN A 439 -7.01 -11.08 55.79
CA GLN A 439 -6.58 -9.75 55.36
C GLN A 439 -5.35 -9.86 54.46
N LEU A 440 -5.35 -9.15 53.33
CA LEU A 440 -4.27 -9.07 52.35
C LEU A 440 -3.72 -7.64 52.29
N THR A 441 -2.53 -7.47 51.71
CA THR A 441 -1.95 -6.14 51.48
C THR A 441 -2.47 -5.53 50.18
N SER A 442 -2.47 -4.19 50.07
CA SER A 442 -2.82 -3.47 48.83
C SER A 442 -1.86 -3.74 47.67
N ALA A 443 -0.69 -4.34 47.92
CA ALA A 443 0.26 -4.78 46.89
C ALA A 443 -0.06 -6.18 46.33
N THR A 444 -0.93 -6.95 46.98
CA THR A 444 -1.26 -8.32 46.56
C THR A 444 -1.87 -8.28 45.15
N PRO A 445 -1.39 -9.10 44.19
CA PRO A 445 -1.94 -9.16 42.85
C PRO A 445 -3.43 -9.53 42.85
N GLU A 446 -4.16 -9.01 41.87
CA GLU A 446 -5.62 -9.15 41.76
C GLU A 446 -6.08 -10.63 41.77
N GLN A 447 -5.43 -11.46 40.97
CA GLN A 447 -5.77 -12.89 40.84
C GLN A 447 -5.64 -13.61 42.17
N GLU A 448 -4.60 -13.28 42.95
CA GLU A 448 -4.40 -13.87 44.26
C GLU A 448 -5.48 -13.39 45.25
N ARG A 449 -5.88 -12.11 45.22
CA ARG A 449 -6.98 -11.61 46.06
C ARG A 449 -8.27 -12.40 45.84
N ARG A 450 -8.67 -12.60 44.58
CA ARG A 450 -9.89 -13.37 44.25
C ARG A 450 -9.77 -14.83 44.68
N ARG A 451 -8.63 -15.46 44.43
CA ARG A 451 -8.39 -16.85 44.83
C ARG A 451 -8.50 -17.01 46.35
N ARG A 452 -7.81 -16.15 47.11
CA ARG A 452 -7.83 -16.20 48.58
C ARG A 452 -9.22 -15.93 49.14
N LEU A 453 -9.98 -15.02 48.52
CA LEU A 453 -11.38 -14.82 48.88
C LEU A 453 -12.23 -16.06 48.55
N ALA A 454 -12.06 -16.68 47.39
CA ALA A 454 -12.79 -17.88 47.01
C ALA A 454 -12.50 -19.05 47.97
N ASP A 455 -11.22 -19.27 48.29
CA ASP A 455 -10.78 -20.28 49.25
C ASP A 455 -11.42 -20.04 50.64
N TRP A 456 -11.52 -18.77 51.08
CA TRP A 456 -12.21 -18.43 52.33
C TRP A 456 -13.73 -18.59 52.26
N ILE A 457 -14.36 -18.30 51.12
CA ILE A 457 -15.81 -18.50 50.95
C ILE A 457 -16.17 -19.98 51.12
N VAL A 458 -15.37 -20.88 50.55
CA VAL A 458 -15.63 -22.34 50.58
C VAL A 458 -15.00 -23.06 51.77
N SER A 459 -14.29 -22.34 52.63
CA SER A 459 -13.61 -22.92 53.80
C SER A 459 -14.64 -23.47 54.80
N PRO A 460 -14.42 -24.68 55.37
CA PRO A 460 -15.26 -25.24 56.43
C PRO A 460 -15.35 -24.37 57.69
N GLU A 461 -14.32 -23.53 57.92
CA GLU A 461 -14.26 -22.57 59.02
C GLU A 461 -15.15 -21.34 58.78
N ASN A 462 -15.67 -21.14 57.56
CA ASN A 462 -16.61 -20.08 57.25
C ASN A 462 -18.01 -20.43 57.80
N PRO A 463 -18.54 -19.67 58.79
CA PRO A 463 -19.77 -20.06 59.48
C PRO A 463 -21.05 -19.84 58.67
N LEU A 464 -20.98 -19.19 57.50
CA LEU A 464 -22.18 -18.76 56.77
C LEU A 464 -22.37 -19.46 55.43
N THR A 465 -21.32 -19.62 54.62
CA THR A 465 -21.47 -20.04 53.22
C THR A 465 -22.23 -21.36 53.09
N ALA A 466 -21.79 -22.39 53.82
CA ALA A 466 -22.42 -23.72 53.81
C ALA A 466 -23.88 -23.66 54.29
N ARG A 467 -24.12 -23.01 55.43
CA ARG A 467 -25.48 -22.87 56.01
C ARG A 467 -26.44 -22.15 55.05
N VAL A 468 -25.98 -21.08 54.41
CA VAL A 468 -26.80 -20.31 53.45
C VAL A 468 -27.11 -21.16 52.23
N ILE A 469 -26.13 -21.85 51.64
CA ILE A 469 -26.36 -22.64 50.42
C ILE A 469 -27.21 -23.88 50.70
N VAL A 470 -26.95 -24.60 51.80
CA VAL A 470 -27.76 -25.74 52.26
C VAL A 470 -29.20 -25.30 52.49
N ASN A 471 -29.42 -24.16 53.18
CA ASN A 471 -30.76 -23.65 53.40
C ASN A 471 -31.49 -23.30 52.09
N ARG A 472 -30.78 -22.75 51.10
CA ARG A 472 -31.34 -22.45 49.77
C ARG A 472 -31.67 -23.72 48.98
N VAL A 473 -30.80 -24.73 49.03
CA VAL A 473 -31.06 -26.04 48.42
C VAL A 473 -32.27 -26.70 49.09
N TRP A 474 -32.32 -26.72 50.42
CA TRP A 474 -33.46 -27.21 51.20
C TRP A 474 -34.75 -26.49 50.82
N GLN A 475 -34.74 -25.16 50.78
CA GLN A 475 -35.89 -24.37 50.34
C GLN A 475 -36.33 -24.76 48.92
N GLY A 476 -35.39 -24.97 48.00
CA GLY A 476 -35.69 -25.40 46.64
C GLY A 476 -36.40 -26.74 46.56
N HIS A 477 -36.10 -27.67 47.47
CA HIS A 477 -36.71 -28.99 47.54
C HIS A 477 -38.03 -29.03 48.31
N PHE A 478 -38.13 -28.28 49.42
CA PHE A 478 -39.24 -28.39 50.38
C PHE A 478 -40.13 -27.14 50.44
N GLY A 479 -39.87 -26.14 49.62
CA GLY A 479 -40.64 -24.89 49.50
C GLY A 479 -40.35 -23.84 50.57
N THR A 480 -39.83 -24.23 51.74
CA THR A 480 -39.43 -23.31 52.82
C THR A 480 -38.07 -23.74 53.38
N GLY A 481 -37.15 -22.80 53.56
CA GLY A 481 -35.85 -23.06 54.17
C GLY A 481 -35.97 -23.40 55.66
N LEU A 482 -34.97 -24.08 56.21
CA LEU A 482 -34.82 -24.24 57.67
C LEU A 482 -34.80 -22.88 58.37
N VAL A 483 -34.16 -21.89 57.76
CA VAL A 483 -34.35 -20.46 57.99
C VAL A 483 -35.29 -19.93 56.91
N ALA A 484 -36.50 -19.52 57.29
CA ALA A 484 -37.53 -19.07 56.34
C ALA A 484 -37.14 -17.79 55.58
N THR A 485 -36.31 -16.94 56.19
CA THR A 485 -35.72 -15.73 55.58
C THR A 485 -34.37 -16.06 54.93
N SER A 486 -34.37 -16.78 53.80
CA SER A 486 -33.15 -17.34 53.20
C SER A 486 -32.04 -16.35 52.79
N SER A 487 -32.31 -15.05 52.83
CA SER A 487 -31.33 -13.99 52.58
C SER A 487 -30.88 -13.24 53.84
N ASP A 488 -31.45 -13.56 55.01
CA ASP A 488 -31.12 -12.91 56.29
C ASP A 488 -31.01 -13.95 57.40
N PHE A 489 -29.76 -14.27 57.76
CA PHE A 489 -29.38 -15.14 58.87
C PHE A 489 -29.00 -14.32 60.12
N GLY A 490 -29.18 -13.00 60.07
CA GLY A 490 -28.90 -12.09 61.17
C GLY A 490 -30.06 -12.00 62.16
N ASN A 491 -29.94 -11.09 63.13
CA ASN A 491 -30.96 -10.89 64.17
C ASN A 491 -32.31 -10.40 63.64
N SER A 492 -32.35 -9.85 62.43
CA SER A 492 -33.57 -9.41 61.75
C SER A 492 -34.26 -10.53 60.97
N GLY A 493 -33.56 -11.65 60.76
CA GLY A 493 -34.08 -12.85 60.11
C GLY A 493 -34.86 -13.78 61.05
N ALA A 494 -35.54 -14.76 60.46
CA ALA A 494 -36.15 -15.85 61.20
C ALA A 494 -35.07 -16.76 61.82
N LYS A 495 -35.34 -17.28 63.02
CA LYS A 495 -34.50 -18.32 63.62
C LYS A 495 -34.64 -19.63 62.82
N PRO A 496 -33.59 -20.45 62.74
CA PRO A 496 -33.70 -21.77 62.13
C PRO A 496 -34.71 -22.64 62.90
N SER A 497 -35.62 -23.26 62.17
CA SER A 497 -36.59 -24.23 62.74
C SER A 497 -35.91 -25.45 63.34
N HIS A 498 -34.78 -25.88 62.74
CA HIS A 498 -33.97 -27.02 63.17
C HIS A 498 -32.47 -26.63 63.14
N PRO A 499 -31.96 -25.92 64.17
CA PRO A 499 -30.58 -25.41 64.18
C PRO A 499 -29.52 -26.51 64.11
N GLU A 500 -29.70 -27.61 64.85
CA GLU A 500 -28.73 -28.72 64.86
C GLU A 500 -28.66 -29.43 63.51
N LEU A 501 -29.80 -29.56 62.82
CA LEU A 501 -29.83 -30.12 61.46
C LEU A 501 -29.14 -29.20 60.46
N LEU A 502 -29.38 -27.89 60.55
CA LEU A 502 -28.72 -26.90 59.71
C LEU A 502 -27.20 -26.87 59.92
N ASP A 503 -26.73 -27.12 61.14
CA ASP A 503 -25.30 -27.17 61.46
C ASP A 503 -24.66 -28.51 61.07
N TRP A 504 -25.44 -29.59 61.01
CA TRP A 504 -25.00 -30.91 60.57
C TRP A 504 -24.88 -31.03 59.05
N LEU A 505 -25.83 -30.44 58.32
CA LEU A 505 -25.87 -30.38 56.86
C LEU A 505 -24.79 -29.45 56.30
#